data_AF-A0A093HZN8-F1
#
_entry.id   AF-A0A093HZN8-F1
#
_cell.length_a   1.000
_cell.length_b   1.000
_cell.length_c   1.000
_cell.angle_alpha   90.00
_cell.angle_beta   90.00
_cell.angle_gamma   90.00
#
_symmetry.space_group_name_H-M   'P 1'
#
loop_
_entity.id
_entity.type
_entity.pdbx_description
1 polymer ?
#
loop_
_entity_poly.entity_id
_entity_poly.type
_entity_poly.pdbx_seq_one_letter_code
_entity_poly.pdbx_strand_id
1 'polypeptide(L)'
;CKVPPYVFFFMCCASYRIHSIFVLRLFNDPVAMAILFLAINLFLEERWSWGCLLFSLAVSVKMNILLFAPGLLFLLLQRFGLLGCIPKLCICALLQVVLGLPFLLVNPVGYLTRSFDLGRQFQFKWTVNWRFLPEEVFQNRAFHAMLLLAHLAGLGLFALHRWHSSGVAGESRRELLFGFGERAAQASWLTVEGQGGKDFQQLRSIRSLHYQFYVWYFHTLPYLLWCTPTAKLAHMPKVLLLGVIELCWNTYPSTVRSSLS
;
A
#
# COMPACT_ATOMS: atom_id res chain seq x y z
N CYS A 1 -19.77 6.11 2.15
CA CYS A 1 -19.18 7.45 1.98
C CYS A 1 -19.48 7.98 0.57
N LYS A 2 -19.74 9.29 0.39
CA LYS A 2 -19.88 9.93 -0.93
C LYS A 2 -18.82 11.01 -1.08
N VAL A 3 -17.90 10.86 -2.04
CA VAL A 3 -16.89 11.87 -2.36
C VAL A 3 -17.49 12.84 -3.38
N PRO A 4 -17.48 14.15 -3.12
CA PRO A 4 -18.01 15.11 -4.05
C PRO A 4 -17.13 15.24 -5.33
N PRO A 5 -17.74 15.40 -6.51
CA PRO A 5 -17.03 15.36 -7.79
C PRO A 5 -16.03 16.51 -7.99
N TYR A 6 -16.22 17.66 -7.33
CA TYR A 6 -15.29 18.79 -7.42
C TYR A 6 -13.89 18.46 -6.88
N VAL A 7 -13.75 17.46 -6.00
CA VAL A 7 -12.47 17.03 -5.44
C VAL A 7 -11.57 16.45 -6.53
N PHE A 8 -12.15 15.72 -7.48
CA PHE A 8 -11.42 15.18 -8.63
C PHE A 8 -10.91 16.29 -9.55
N PHE A 9 -11.67 17.36 -9.74
CA PHE A 9 -11.24 18.52 -10.53
C PHE A 9 -10.01 19.18 -9.89
N PHE A 10 -10.05 19.44 -8.57
CA PHE A 10 -8.89 19.98 -7.86
C PHE A 10 -7.69 19.03 -7.89
N MET A 11 -7.88 17.72 -7.79
CA MET A 11 -6.78 16.76 -7.92
C MET A 11 -6.13 16.77 -9.31
N CYS A 12 -6.93 16.83 -10.37
CA CYS A 12 -6.43 16.85 -11.75
C CYS A 12 -5.66 18.15 -12.05
N CYS A 13 -6.12 19.29 -11.53
CA CYS A 13 -5.53 20.59 -11.80
C CYS A 13 -4.36 20.96 -10.87
N ALA A 14 -4.35 20.49 -9.62
CA ALA A 14 -3.33 20.88 -8.63
C ALA A 14 -2.02 20.10 -8.75
N SER A 15 -2.03 18.93 -9.40
CA SER A 15 -0.94 17.96 -9.26
C SER A 15 0.08 18.04 -10.37
N TYR A 16 0.75 19.20 -10.48
CA TYR A 16 1.80 19.44 -11.48
C TYR A 16 2.88 18.34 -11.46
N ARG A 17 3.27 17.89 -10.27
CA ARG A 17 4.30 16.86 -10.09
C ARG A 17 3.83 15.47 -10.50
N ILE A 18 2.57 15.14 -10.26
CA ILE A 18 2.00 13.86 -10.69
C ILE A 18 1.92 13.80 -12.21
N HIS A 19 1.48 14.89 -12.84
CA HIS A 19 1.49 15.01 -14.29
C HIS A 19 2.93 14.92 -14.84
N SER A 20 3.90 15.57 -14.20
CA SER A 20 5.31 15.47 -14.57
C SER A 20 5.87 14.05 -14.43
N ILE A 21 5.58 13.35 -13.34
CA ILE A 21 6.06 11.97 -13.12
C ILE A 21 5.43 11.01 -14.12
N PHE A 22 4.14 11.17 -14.42
CA PHE A 22 3.40 10.29 -15.34
C PHE A 22 3.70 10.57 -16.82
N VAL A 23 3.69 11.84 -17.23
CA VAL A 23 3.75 12.21 -18.65
C VAL A 23 5.19 12.46 -19.10
N LEU A 24 6.03 13.09 -18.28
CA LEU A 24 7.36 13.52 -18.71
C LEU A 24 8.47 12.51 -18.42
N ARG A 25 8.30 11.61 -17.44
CA ARG A 25 9.34 10.66 -17.03
C ARG A 25 9.05 9.20 -17.38
N LEU A 26 7.88 8.94 -18.00
CA LEU A 26 7.47 7.63 -18.54
C LEU A 26 7.72 6.46 -17.59
N PHE A 27 7.44 6.64 -16.30
CA PHE A 27 7.59 5.56 -15.33
C PHE A 27 6.51 4.50 -15.54
N ASN A 28 6.83 3.24 -15.21
CA ASN A 28 5.88 2.12 -15.26
C ASN A 28 4.87 2.12 -14.08
N ASP A 29 5.00 3.04 -13.12
CA ASP A 29 4.10 3.19 -11.97
C ASP A 29 2.60 3.34 -12.33
N PRO A 30 2.18 4.24 -13.24
CA PRO A 30 0.77 4.35 -13.62
C PRO A 30 0.22 3.07 -14.24
N VAL A 31 1.01 2.37 -15.06
CA VAL A 31 0.59 1.09 -15.65
C VAL A 31 0.40 0.05 -14.54
N ALA A 32 1.37 -0.08 -13.63
CA ALA A 32 1.27 -0.99 -12.49
C ALA A 32 0.05 -0.68 -11.60
N MET A 33 -0.20 0.60 -11.30
CA MET A 33 -1.33 1.03 -10.47
C MET A 33 -2.68 0.85 -11.17
N ALA A 34 -2.77 1.09 -12.48
CA ALA A 34 -3.99 0.84 -13.24
C ALA A 34 -4.38 -0.65 -13.21
N ILE A 35 -3.40 -1.55 -13.39
CA ILE A 35 -3.63 -3.00 -13.32
C ILE A 35 -4.00 -3.40 -11.88
N LEU A 36 -3.38 -2.80 -10.86
CA LEU A 36 -3.75 -3.02 -9.46
C LEU A 36 -5.19 -2.60 -9.18
N PHE A 37 -5.63 -1.42 -9.63
CA PHE A 37 -7.01 -0.96 -9.44
C PHE A 37 -8.01 -1.88 -10.15
N LEU A 38 -7.66 -2.39 -11.33
CA LEU A 38 -8.47 -3.38 -12.02
C LEU A 38 -8.55 -4.70 -11.22
N ALA A 39 -7.45 -5.15 -10.62
CA ALA A 39 -7.43 -6.32 -9.74
C ALA A 39 -8.33 -6.10 -8.51
N ILE A 40 -8.30 -4.91 -7.90
CA ILE A 40 -9.17 -4.53 -6.78
C ILE A 40 -10.64 -4.57 -7.19
N ASN A 41 -10.99 -4.02 -8.35
CA ASN A 41 -12.37 -4.09 -8.86
C ASN A 41 -12.83 -5.54 -9.04
N LEU A 42 -11.97 -6.44 -9.54
CA LEU A 42 -12.31 -7.86 -9.64
C LEU A 42 -12.47 -8.54 -8.27
N PHE A 43 -11.71 -8.13 -7.25
CA PHE A 43 -11.93 -8.61 -5.89
C PHE A 43 -13.28 -8.13 -5.34
N LEU A 44 -13.69 -6.90 -5.65
CA LEU A 44 -15.00 -6.36 -5.26
C LEU A 44 -16.17 -7.08 -5.97
N GLU A 45 -15.97 -7.52 -7.20
CA GLU A 45 -16.94 -8.34 -7.96
C GLU A 45 -16.89 -9.84 -7.62
N GLU A 46 -16.20 -10.23 -6.54
CA GLU A 46 -16.02 -11.63 -6.10
C GLU A 46 -15.31 -12.53 -7.15
N ARG A 47 -14.63 -11.94 -8.14
CA ARG A 47 -13.85 -12.65 -9.17
C ARG A 47 -12.39 -12.85 -8.74
N TRP A 48 -12.19 -13.54 -7.62
CA TRP A 48 -10.90 -13.66 -6.94
C TRP A 48 -9.76 -14.29 -7.77
N SER A 49 -10.02 -15.29 -8.61
CA SER A 49 -8.96 -15.90 -9.45
C SER A 49 -8.36 -14.90 -10.44
N TRP A 50 -9.23 -14.12 -11.10
CA TRP A 50 -8.83 -13.11 -12.06
C TRP A 50 -8.17 -11.92 -11.37
N GLY A 51 -8.67 -11.53 -10.19
CA GLY A 51 -8.02 -10.54 -9.35
C GLY A 51 -6.59 -10.95 -8.96
N CYS A 52 -6.36 -12.21 -8.56
CA CYS A 52 -5.02 -12.73 -8.25
C CYS A 52 -4.10 -12.74 -9.47
N LEU A 53 -4.62 -13.10 -10.66
CA LEU A 53 -3.85 -13.06 -11.90
C LEU A 53 -3.41 -11.63 -12.23
N LEU A 54 -4.34 -10.66 -12.23
CA LEU A 54 -4.01 -9.26 -12.51
C LEU A 54 -3.11 -8.64 -11.43
N PHE A 55 -3.32 -9.01 -10.17
CA PHE A 55 -2.44 -8.58 -9.07
C PHE A 55 -1.00 -9.05 -9.31
N SER A 56 -0.81 -10.32 -9.67
CA SER A 56 0.52 -10.84 -10.01
C SER A 56 1.10 -10.15 -11.25
N LEU A 57 0.28 -9.85 -12.25
CA LEU A 57 0.72 -9.10 -13.43
C LEU A 57 1.19 -7.68 -13.06
N ALA A 58 0.49 -6.98 -12.16
CA ALA A 58 0.90 -5.69 -11.64
C ALA A 58 2.25 -5.75 -10.90
N VAL A 59 2.48 -6.82 -10.11
CA VAL A 59 3.77 -7.08 -9.45
C VAL A 59 4.90 -7.26 -10.46
N SER A 60 4.64 -7.92 -11.60
CA SER A 60 5.65 -8.09 -12.66
C SER A 60 6.00 -6.79 -13.38
N VAL A 61 5.07 -5.83 -13.46
CA VAL A 61 5.36 -4.49 -14.00
C VAL A 61 6.25 -3.71 -13.03
N LYS A 62 5.91 -3.73 -11.74
CA LYS A 62 6.72 -3.08 -10.70
C LYS A 62 6.55 -3.76 -9.35
N MET A 63 7.68 -4.02 -8.69
CA MET A 63 7.76 -4.71 -7.40
C MET A 63 7.05 -3.96 -6.26
N ASN A 64 6.79 -2.66 -6.40
CA ASN A 64 6.09 -1.87 -5.39
C ASN A 64 4.73 -2.44 -4.99
N ILE A 65 4.05 -3.12 -5.92
CA ILE A 65 2.74 -3.72 -5.68
C ILE A 65 2.80 -4.82 -4.61
N LEU A 66 3.98 -5.41 -4.33
CA LEU A 66 4.16 -6.37 -3.24
C LEU A 66 3.82 -5.82 -1.87
N LEU A 67 3.85 -4.49 -1.69
CA LEU A 67 3.42 -3.86 -0.44
C LEU A 67 1.94 -4.14 -0.11
N PHE A 68 1.11 -4.42 -1.11
CA PHE A 68 -0.29 -4.79 -0.93
C PHE A 68 -0.49 -6.29 -0.69
N ALA A 69 0.54 -7.12 -0.89
CA ALA A 69 0.42 -8.58 -0.79
C ALA A 69 0.04 -9.08 0.62
N PRO A 70 0.56 -8.54 1.74
CA PRO A 70 0.13 -8.94 3.08
C PRO A 70 -1.35 -8.66 3.33
N GLY A 71 -1.87 -7.53 2.85
CA GLY A 71 -3.28 -7.17 2.94
C GLY A 71 -4.16 -8.13 2.11
N LEU A 72 -3.73 -8.44 0.89
CA LEU A 72 -4.42 -9.42 0.04
C LEU A 72 -4.43 -10.83 0.66
N LEU A 73 -3.30 -11.27 1.23
CA LEU A 73 -3.21 -12.57 1.92
C LEU A 73 -4.20 -12.64 3.09
N PHE A 74 -4.28 -11.58 3.90
CA PHE A 74 -5.24 -11.49 4.99
C PHE A 74 -6.69 -11.63 4.49
N LEU A 75 -7.05 -10.92 3.40
CA LEU A 75 -8.38 -11.01 2.80
C LEU A 75 -8.69 -12.42 2.24
N LEU A 76 -7.72 -13.05 1.58
CA LEU A 76 -7.88 -14.41 1.06
C LEU A 76 -8.07 -15.43 2.19
N LEU A 77 -7.31 -15.31 3.28
CA LEU A 77 -7.46 -16.17 4.46
C LEU A 77 -8.82 -15.97 5.12
N GLN A 78 -9.30 -14.73 5.24
CA GLN A 78 -10.60 -14.43 5.82
C GLN A 78 -11.76 -14.95 4.94
N ARG A 79 -11.60 -14.93 3.61
CA ARG A 79 -12.66 -15.34 2.67
C ARG A 79 -12.71 -16.84 2.42
N PHE A 80 -11.56 -17.48 2.27
CA PHE A 80 -11.45 -18.87 1.79
C PHE A 80 -10.78 -19.83 2.79
N GLY A 81 -10.30 -19.32 3.93
CA GLY A 81 -9.47 -20.09 4.85
C GLY A 81 -8.11 -20.46 4.25
N LEU A 82 -7.37 -21.31 4.95
CA LEU A 82 -6.01 -21.71 4.56
C LEU A 82 -6.00 -22.54 3.27
N LEU A 83 -6.85 -23.58 3.18
CA LEU A 83 -6.86 -24.50 2.05
C LEU A 83 -7.36 -23.83 0.75
N GLY A 84 -8.37 -22.98 0.84
CA GLY A 84 -8.88 -22.26 -0.33
C GLY A 84 -7.98 -21.11 -0.80
N CYS A 85 -7.07 -20.63 0.06
CA CYS A 85 -6.07 -19.62 -0.31
C CYS A 85 -4.96 -20.20 -1.19
N ILE A 86 -4.54 -21.45 -0.96
CA ILE A 86 -3.47 -22.13 -1.71
C ILE A 86 -3.63 -22.01 -3.23
N PRO A 87 -4.75 -22.41 -3.85
CA PRO A 87 -4.88 -22.33 -5.31
C PRO A 87 -4.80 -20.89 -5.83
N LYS A 88 -5.24 -19.89 -5.06
CA LYS A 88 -5.13 -18.47 -5.45
C LYS A 88 -3.69 -17.98 -5.41
N LEU A 89 -2.93 -18.38 -4.39
CA LEU A 89 -1.50 -18.11 -4.31
C LEU A 89 -0.71 -18.84 -5.40
N CYS A 90 -1.12 -20.07 -5.75
CA CYS A 90 -0.53 -20.80 -6.87
C CYS A 90 -0.70 -20.05 -8.20
N ILE A 91 -1.86 -19.44 -8.47
CA ILE A 91 -2.06 -18.59 -9.67
C ILE A 91 -1.04 -17.44 -9.68
N CYS A 92 -0.87 -16.75 -8.55
CA CYS A 92 0.09 -15.66 -8.44
C CYS A 92 1.52 -16.13 -8.71
N ALA A 93 1.93 -17.23 -8.06
CA ALA A 93 3.29 -17.77 -8.16
C ALA A 93 3.59 -18.30 -9.57
N LEU A 94 2.64 -19.02 -10.18
CA LEU A 94 2.80 -19.58 -11.52
C LEU A 94 3.04 -18.47 -12.55
N LEU A 95 2.30 -17.37 -12.49
CA LEU A 95 2.50 -16.24 -13.40
C LEU A 95 3.92 -15.66 -13.29
N GLN A 96 4.44 -15.49 -12.06
CA GLN A 96 5.80 -14.99 -11.85
C GLN A 96 6.86 -15.95 -12.40
N VAL A 97 6.66 -17.26 -12.21
CA VAL A 97 7.57 -18.28 -12.74
C VAL A 97 7.55 -18.28 -14.27
N VAL A 98 6.37 -18.21 -14.89
CA VAL A 98 6.23 -18.20 -16.35
C VAL A 98 6.90 -16.97 -16.96
N LEU A 99 6.67 -15.78 -16.40
CA LEU A 99 7.28 -14.54 -16.87
C LEU A 99 8.80 -14.49 -16.58
N GLY A 100 9.22 -15.07 -15.46
CA GLY A 100 10.62 -15.15 -15.05
C GLY A 100 11.43 -16.26 -15.72
N LEU A 101 10.77 -17.26 -16.30
CA LEU A 101 11.39 -18.49 -16.83
C LEU A 101 12.56 -18.23 -17.79
N PRO A 102 12.47 -17.36 -18.81
CA PRO A 102 13.61 -17.13 -19.71
C PRO A 102 14.85 -16.60 -18.97
N PHE A 103 14.66 -15.82 -17.91
CA PHE A 103 15.75 -15.29 -17.10
C PHE A 103 16.29 -16.33 -16.12
N LEU A 104 15.40 -17.13 -15.53
CA LEU A 104 15.75 -18.21 -14.61
C LEU A 104 16.56 -19.33 -15.29
N LEU A 105 16.28 -19.62 -16.56
CA LEU A 105 17.02 -20.62 -17.34
C LEU A 105 18.45 -20.17 -17.68
N VAL A 106 18.68 -18.87 -17.87
CA VAL A 106 19.99 -18.32 -18.24
C VAL A 106 20.84 -18.02 -17.01
N ASN A 107 20.29 -17.30 -16.03
CA ASN A 107 21.01 -16.95 -14.80
C ASN A 107 20.04 -16.73 -13.63
N PRO A 108 19.71 -17.80 -12.87
CA PRO A 108 18.73 -17.71 -11.79
C PRO A 108 19.21 -16.81 -10.64
N VAL A 109 20.49 -16.88 -10.30
CA VAL A 109 21.08 -16.07 -9.22
C VAL A 109 21.07 -14.58 -9.60
N GLY A 110 21.48 -14.26 -10.84
CA GLY A 110 21.45 -12.91 -11.36
C GLY A 110 20.04 -12.33 -11.44
N TYR A 111 19.07 -13.13 -11.89
CA TYR A 111 17.67 -12.71 -11.93
C TYR A 111 17.11 -12.42 -10.54
N LEU A 112 17.30 -13.31 -9.57
CA LEU A 112 16.75 -13.13 -8.21
C LEU A 112 17.41 -11.95 -7.50
N THR A 113 18.74 -11.81 -7.59
CA THR A 113 19.47 -10.71 -6.93
C THR A 113 19.15 -9.35 -7.53
N ARG A 114 18.94 -9.26 -8.85
CA ARG A 114 18.62 -7.99 -9.53
C ARG A 114 17.14 -7.64 -9.50
N SER A 115 16.25 -8.63 -9.53
CA SER A 115 14.80 -8.40 -9.42
C SER A 115 14.40 -7.98 -8.00
N PHE A 116 15.06 -8.53 -6.97
CA PHE A 116 14.79 -8.23 -5.57
C PHE A 116 16.01 -7.62 -4.87
N ASP A 117 16.45 -6.45 -5.33
CA ASP A 117 17.56 -5.73 -4.71
C ASP A 117 17.13 -5.05 -3.39
N LEU A 118 17.09 -5.85 -2.32
CA LEU A 118 16.78 -5.41 -0.96
C LEU A 118 17.93 -4.61 -0.31
N GLY A 119 19.12 -4.64 -0.92
CA GLY A 119 20.31 -3.92 -0.44
C GLY A 119 20.28 -2.43 -0.78
N ARG A 120 19.42 -2.01 -1.70
CA ARG A 120 19.34 -0.62 -2.16
C ARG A 120 18.94 0.34 -1.04
N GLN A 121 19.78 1.33 -0.81
CA GLN A 121 19.51 2.40 0.16
C GLN A 121 19.11 3.67 -0.58
N PHE A 122 18.08 4.36 -0.09
CA PHE A 122 17.71 5.67 -0.61
C PHE A 122 18.73 6.71 -0.16
N GLN A 123 19.18 7.56 -1.08
CA GLN A 123 20.08 8.65 -0.72
C GLN A 123 19.32 9.69 0.12
N PHE A 124 19.98 10.23 1.13
CA PHE A 124 19.42 11.21 2.06
C PHE A 124 18.86 12.48 1.37
N LYS A 125 19.40 12.84 0.19
CA LYS A 125 18.88 13.95 -0.63
C LYS A 125 17.43 13.77 -1.07
N TRP A 126 16.95 12.53 -1.17
CA TRP A 126 15.62 12.23 -1.71
C TRP A 126 14.58 11.89 -0.64
N THR A 127 14.92 12.03 0.64
CA THR A 127 14.01 11.70 1.76
C THR A 127 13.11 12.89 2.05
N VAL A 128 11.80 12.72 1.92
CA VAL A 128 10.82 13.78 2.24
C VAL A 128 10.50 13.84 3.73
N ASN A 129 10.37 12.67 4.39
CA ASN A 129 9.84 12.54 5.74
C ASN A 129 10.89 12.60 6.88
N TRP A 130 12.15 12.30 6.59
CA TRP A 130 13.23 12.26 7.58
C TRP A 130 14.28 13.34 7.36
N ARG A 131 13.93 14.41 6.62
CA ARG A 131 14.88 15.48 6.27
C ARG A 131 15.31 16.31 7.48
N PHE A 132 14.57 16.22 8.58
CA PHE A 132 14.94 16.85 9.86
C PHE A 132 16.03 16.08 10.62
N LEU A 133 16.30 14.81 10.28
CA LEU A 133 17.39 14.07 10.91
C LEU A 133 18.74 14.38 10.24
N PRO A 134 19.84 14.31 10.99
CA PRO A 134 21.18 14.27 10.41
C PRO A 134 21.36 13.05 9.50
N GLU A 135 22.16 13.20 8.45
CA GLU A 135 22.45 12.14 7.48
C GLU A 135 23.08 10.90 8.14
N GLU A 136 23.91 11.10 9.15
CA GLU A 136 24.56 10.03 9.93
C GLU A 136 23.55 9.12 10.63
N VAL A 137 22.48 9.70 11.18
CA VAL A 137 21.42 8.94 11.85
C VAL A 137 20.54 8.25 10.82
N PHE A 138 20.24 8.92 9.70
CA PHE A 138 19.45 8.35 8.63
C PHE A 138 20.13 7.14 7.97
N GLN A 139 21.45 7.16 7.78
CA GLN A 139 22.18 6.04 7.18
C GLN A 139 22.43 4.87 8.14
N ASN A 140 22.17 5.05 9.45
CA ASN A 140 22.46 4.04 10.46
C ASN A 140 21.57 2.78 10.30
N ARG A 141 22.20 1.60 10.22
CA ARG A 141 21.51 0.30 10.11
C ARG A 141 20.62 0.01 11.32
N ALA A 142 21.01 0.45 12.52
CA ALA A 142 20.22 0.28 13.74
C ALA A 142 18.91 1.10 13.68
N PHE A 143 18.98 2.33 13.16
CA PHE A 143 17.79 3.18 12.96
C PHE A 143 16.81 2.51 11.98
N HIS A 144 17.32 1.98 10.87
CA HIS A 144 16.52 1.22 9.91
C HIS A 144 15.87 -0.03 10.52
N ALA A 145 16.61 -0.79 11.31
CA ALA A 145 16.10 -1.98 11.99
C ALA A 145 15.02 -1.64 13.02
N MET A 146 15.20 -0.56 13.79
CA MET A 146 14.19 -0.08 14.74
C MET A 146 12.90 0.36 14.03
N LEU A 147 13.00 1.10 12.92
CA LEU A 147 11.83 1.47 12.12
C LEU A 147 11.08 0.25 11.58
N LEU A 148 11.82 -0.77 11.12
CA LEU A 148 11.21 -2.00 10.62
C LEU A 148 10.51 -2.77 11.74
N LEU A 149 11.16 -2.90 12.91
CA LEU A 149 10.58 -3.54 14.08
C LEU A 149 9.33 -2.80 14.57
N ALA A 150 9.36 -1.47 14.63
CA ALA A 150 8.21 -0.66 15.00
C ALA A 150 7.04 -0.86 14.02
N HIS A 151 7.33 -0.94 12.72
CA HIS A 151 6.32 -1.20 11.70
C HIS A 151 5.71 -2.61 11.83
N LEU A 152 6.56 -3.64 11.97
CA LEU A 152 6.12 -5.03 12.16
C LEU A 152 5.33 -5.20 13.46
N ALA A 153 5.76 -4.56 14.55
CA ALA A 153 5.03 -4.55 15.82
C ALA A 153 3.66 -3.86 15.67
N GLY A 154 3.59 -2.74 14.94
CA GLY A 154 2.34 -2.06 14.62
C GLY A 154 1.38 -2.93 13.81
N LEU A 155 1.88 -3.64 12.80
CA LEU A 155 1.09 -4.61 12.02
C LEU A 155 0.64 -5.79 12.88
N GLY A 156 1.52 -6.33 13.72
CA GLY A 156 1.20 -7.43 14.64
C GLY A 156 0.12 -7.04 15.65
N LEU A 157 0.24 -5.87 16.28
CA LEU A 157 -0.78 -5.34 17.19
C LEU A 157 -2.11 -5.09 16.47
N PHE A 158 -2.08 -4.55 15.25
CA PHE A 158 -3.28 -4.35 14.45
C PHE A 158 -3.96 -5.68 14.11
N ALA A 159 -3.18 -6.67 13.66
CA ALA A 159 -3.68 -8.00 13.37
C ALA A 159 -4.29 -8.63 14.62
N LEU A 160 -3.62 -8.60 15.77
CA LEU A 160 -4.14 -9.15 17.03
C LEU A 160 -5.42 -8.44 17.50
N HIS A 161 -5.46 -7.11 17.44
CA HIS A 161 -6.63 -6.33 17.88
C HIS A 161 -7.83 -6.54 16.95
N ARG A 162 -7.62 -6.58 15.63
CA ARG A 162 -8.68 -6.84 14.66
C ARG A 162 -9.14 -8.29 14.69
N TRP A 163 -8.23 -9.23 14.90
CA TRP A 163 -8.53 -10.65 15.05
C TRP A 163 -9.40 -10.89 16.30
N HIS A 164 -9.01 -10.27 17.43
CA HIS A 164 -9.76 -10.36 18.68
C HIS A 164 -11.14 -9.68 18.59
N SER A 165 -11.25 -8.54 17.92
CA SER A 165 -12.53 -7.84 17.73
C SER A 165 -13.48 -8.53 16.75
N SER A 166 -13.00 -9.45 15.90
CA SER A 166 -13.82 -10.15 14.90
C SER A 166 -14.52 -11.39 15.45
N GLY A 167 -14.40 -11.70 16.75
CA GLY A 167 -14.97 -12.91 17.35
C GLY A 167 -14.21 -14.21 17.01
N VAL A 168 -13.15 -14.14 16.21
CA VAL A 168 -12.36 -15.29 15.73
C VAL A 168 -11.42 -15.85 16.81
N ALA A 169 -11.34 -15.21 17.98
CA ALA A 169 -10.51 -15.67 19.10
C ALA A 169 -11.06 -16.94 19.80
N GLY A 170 -12.31 -17.33 19.53
CA GLY A 170 -12.95 -18.53 20.09
C GLY A 170 -13.18 -19.68 19.11
N GLU A 171 -12.90 -19.49 17.82
CA GLU A 171 -13.19 -20.49 16.79
C GLU A 171 -12.08 -21.54 16.68
N SER A 172 -12.49 -22.80 16.57
CA SER A 172 -11.60 -23.96 16.62
C SER A 172 -10.61 -23.91 15.46
N ARG A 173 -9.37 -24.38 15.66
CA ARG A 173 -8.33 -24.51 14.60
C ARG A 173 -8.86 -25.15 13.31
N ARG A 174 -9.93 -25.94 13.38
CA ARG A 174 -10.62 -26.57 12.25
C ARG A 174 -11.44 -25.59 11.40
N GLU A 175 -12.04 -24.56 11.97
CA GLU A 175 -12.85 -23.57 11.23
C GLU A 175 -11.97 -22.64 10.38
N LEU A 176 -10.76 -22.32 10.86
CA LEU A 176 -9.74 -21.61 10.10
C LEU A 176 -9.14 -22.45 8.95
N LEU A 177 -9.11 -23.77 9.13
CA LEU A 177 -8.67 -24.74 8.13
C LEU A 177 -9.74 -25.01 7.06
N PHE A 178 -11.03 -25.02 7.42
CA PHE A 178 -12.13 -25.49 6.56
C PHE A 178 -13.10 -24.41 6.05
N GLY A 179 -12.99 -23.15 6.49
CA GLY A 179 -13.63 -21.98 5.85
C GLY A 179 -15.17 -21.99 5.82
N PHE A 180 -15.83 -21.18 6.65
CA PHE A 180 -17.27 -20.98 6.51
C PHE A 180 -17.61 -20.05 5.35
N GLY A 181 -18.45 -20.56 4.45
CA GLY A 181 -19.09 -19.81 3.38
C GLY A 181 -19.99 -18.68 3.91
N GLU A 182 -20.12 -17.68 3.04
CA GLU A 182 -21.17 -16.65 2.99
C GLU A 182 -21.22 -15.52 4.04
N ARG A 183 -20.69 -15.63 5.27
CA ARG A 183 -20.87 -14.54 6.27
C ARG A 183 -19.89 -13.36 6.20
N ALA A 184 -18.75 -13.49 5.52
CA ALA A 184 -17.70 -12.45 5.53
C ALA A 184 -17.82 -11.38 4.41
N ALA A 185 -18.83 -11.47 3.52
CA ALA A 185 -18.96 -10.55 2.38
C ALA A 185 -19.38 -9.12 2.79
N GLN A 186 -20.02 -8.95 3.96
CA GLN A 186 -20.58 -7.66 4.38
C GLN A 186 -19.77 -6.90 5.44
N ALA A 187 -18.77 -7.53 6.07
CA ALA A 187 -18.09 -6.95 7.23
C ALA A 187 -16.70 -6.32 6.94
N SER A 188 -16.17 -6.43 5.72
CA SER A 188 -14.74 -6.15 5.46
C SER A 188 -14.42 -4.72 5.00
N TRP A 189 -15.34 -3.97 4.40
CA TRP A 189 -15.05 -2.60 3.91
C TRP A 189 -15.61 -1.48 4.82
N LEU A 190 -16.67 -1.74 5.60
CA LEU A 190 -17.32 -0.75 6.47
C LEU A 190 -16.57 -0.44 7.79
N THR A 191 -15.48 -1.14 8.09
CA THR A 191 -14.71 -0.93 9.35
C THR A 191 -13.30 -0.40 9.15
N VAL A 192 -12.92 -0.02 7.91
CA VAL A 192 -11.81 0.93 7.70
C VAL A 192 -12.20 2.33 8.19
N GLU A 193 -13.51 2.59 8.34
CA GLU A 193 -14.10 3.86 8.78
C GLU A 193 -13.81 4.20 10.26
N GLY A 194 -13.41 3.24 11.11
CA GLY A 194 -13.34 3.42 12.57
C GLY A 194 -11.97 3.78 13.17
N GLN A 195 -10.87 3.77 12.40
CA GLN A 195 -9.53 3.79 13.01
C GLN A 195 -8.48 4.64 12.27
N GLY A 196 -8.91 5.72 11.62
CA GLY A 196 -8.01 6.68 10.95
C GLY A 196 -6.90 7.29 11.81
N GLY A 197 -6.88 7.06 13.13
CA GLY A 197 -5.79 7.47 14.02
C GLY A 197 -4.60 6.50 14.10
N LYS A 198 -4.77 5.19 13.83
CA LYS A 198 -3.70 4.19 14.01
C LYS A 198 -2.94 3.87 12.72
N ASP A 199 -3.59 3.98 11.57
CA ASP A 199 -2.96 3.74 10.25
C ASP A 199 -1.91 4.83 9.91
N PHE A 200 -2.10 6.05 10.40
CA PHE A 200 -1.11 7.13 10.28
C PHE A 200 0.20 6.86 11.05
N GLN A 201 0.18 5.98 12.05
CA GLN A 201 1.39 5.62 12.79
C GLN A 201 2.27 4.63 12.01
N GLN A 202 1.65 3.77 11.19
CA GLN A 202 2.37 2.87 10.28
C GLN A 202 3.00 3.62 9.11
N LEU A 203 2.34 4.66 8.59
CA LEU A 203 2.90 5.52 7.53
C LEU A 203 4.12 6.33 8.01
N ARG A 204 4.13 6.76 9.28
CA ARG A 204 5.27 7.44 9.92
C ARG A 204 6.49 6.53 10.13
N SER A 205 6.29 5.21 10.20
CA SER A 205 7.38 4.23 10.34
C SER A 205 8.05 3.85 9.01
N ILE A 206 7.65 4.49 7.90
CA ILE A 206 8.23 4.21 6.58
C ILE A 206 9.63 4.81 6.50
N ARG A 207 10.60 3.93 6.22
CA ARG A 207 12.04 4.20 6.18
C ARG A 207 12.43 5.45 5.39
N SER A 208 11.79 5.70 4.26
CA SER A 208 12.06 6.88 3.44
C SER A 208 10.96 7.08 2.41
N LEU A 209 10.40 8.27 2.40
CA LEU A 209 9.44 8.68 1.38
C LEU A 209 10.18 9.39 0.23
N HIS A 210 10.41 8.66 -0.86
CA HIS A 210 10.79 9.18 -2.17
C HIS A 210 9.58 9.81 -2.87
N TYR A 211 9.82 10.85 -3.67
CA TYR A 211 8.80 11.59 -4.45
C TYR A 211 7.91 10.71 -5.36
N GLN A 212 8.40 9.54 -5.78
CA GLN A 212 7.62 8.58 -6.58
C GLN A 212 6.54 7.86 -5.78
N PHE A 213 6.69 7.71 -4.46
CA PHE A 213 5.68 7.05 -3.63
C PHE A 213 4.41 7.88 -3.49
N TYR A 214 4.49 9.20 -3.69
CA TYR A 214 3.34 10.10 -3.62
C TYR A 214 2.19 9.63 -4.52
N VAL A 215 2.56 9.24 -5.74
CA VAL A 215 1.64 8.74 -6.77
C VAL A 215 0.80 7.55 -6.29
N TRP A 216 1.35 6.72 -5.41
CA TRP A 216 0.73 5.45 -5.03
C TRP A 216 -0.48 5.61 -4.13
N TYR A 217 -0.45 6.60 -3.25
CA TYR A 217 -1.54 6.88 -2.32
C TYR A 217 -2.24 8.21 -2.62
N PHE A 218 -1.74 9.01 -3.58
CA PHE A 218 -2.39 10.24 -3.98
C PHE A 218 -3.87 10.04 -4.29
N HIS A 219 -4.21 9.03 -5.09
CA HIS A 219 -5.59 8.71 -5.48
C HIS A 219 -6.45 8.21 -4.31
N THR A 220 -5.85 7.71 -3.23
CA THR A 220 -6.57 7.23 -2.05
C THR A 220 -6.73 8.31 -0.97
N LEU A 221 -5.94 9.39 -0.99
CA LEU A 221 -6.02 10.47 0.02
C LEU A 221 -7.40 11.12 0.14
N PRO A 222 -8.08 11.56 -0.94
CA PRO A 222 -9.38 12.19 -0.81
C PRO A 222 -10.44 11.19 -0.37
N TYR A 223 -10.32 9.93 -0.81
CA TYR A 223 -11.19 8.88 -0.30
C TYR A 223 -11.03 8.75 1.23
N LEU A 224 -9.80 8.62 1.74
CA LEU A 224 -9.53 8.53 3.19
C LEU A 224 -10.02 9.76 3.97
N LEU A 225 -9.83 10.96 3.43
CA LEU A 225 -10.26 12.22 4.04
C LEU A 225 -11.78 12.38 4.10
N TRP A 226 -12.51 11.92 3.08
CA TRP A 226 -13.97 12.00 3.07
C TRP A 226 -14.65 10.80 3.72
N CYS A 227 -13.95 9.67 3.87
CA CYS A 227 -14.45 8.47 4.56
C CYS A 227 -14.14 8.47 6.06
N THR A 228 -13.30 9.36 6.57
CA THR A 228 -13.11 9.48 8.03
C THR A 228 -14.33 10.14 8.68
N PRO A 229 -14.91 9.55 9.75
CA PRO A 229 -16.07 10.07 10.48
C PRO A 229 -15.69 11.26 11.37
N THR A 230 -14.95 12.23 10.82
CA THR A 230 -14.77 13.53 11.45
C THR A 230 -15.99 14.38 11.12
N ALA A 231 -17.10 14.13 11.81
CA ALA A 231 -18.32 14.94 11.72
C ALA A 231 -18.09 16.43 12.04
N LYS A 232 -16.92 16.79 12.59
CA LYS A 232 -16.55 18.15 13.02
C LYS A 232 -15.58 18.89 12.09
N LEU A 233 -14.98 18.25 11.08
CA LEU A 233 -14.13 18.98 10.12
C LEU A 233 -14.98 19.38 8.92
N ALA A 234 -15.21 20.69 8.76
CA ALA A 234 -15.82 21.27 7.57
C ALA A 234 -15.04 20.86 6.29
N HIS A 235 -15.67 20.98 5.12
CA HIS A 235 -15.04 20.64 3.84
C HIS A 235 -13.73 21.42 3.58
N MET A 236 -13.62 22.66 4.09
CA MET A 236 -12.44 23.51 3.91
C MET A 236 -11.14 22.95 4.52
N PRO A 237 -11.06 22.58 5.81
CA PRO A 237 -9.83 22.03 6.38
C PRO A 237 -9.37 20.72 5.73
N LYS A 238 -10.28 19.91 5.16
CA LYS A 238 -9.91 18.72 4.39
C LYS A 238 -9.23 19.06 3.07
N VAL A 239 -9.71 20.08 2.37
CA VAL A 239 -9.10 20.62 1.15
C VAL A 239 -7.77 21.31 1.48
N LEU A 240 -7.70 22.05 2.58
CA LEU A 240 -6.47 22.70 3.03
C LEU A 240 -5.38 21.67 3.38
N LEU A 241 -5.76 20.55 4.03
CA LEU A 241 -4.84 19.45 4.29
C LEU A 241 -4.30 18.83 2.99
N LEU A 242 -5.15 18.61 1.98
CA LEU A 242 -4.70 18.15 0.66
C LEU A 242 -3.72 19.15 0.02
N GLY A 243 -3.99 20.46 0.15
CA GLY A 243 -3.10 21.51 -0.33
C GLY A 243 -1.75 21.55 0.39
N VAL A 244 -1.72 21.37 1.72
CA VAL A 244 -0.49 21.29 2.51
C VAL A 244 0.32 20.06 2.12
N ILE A 245 -0.34 18.91 1.94
CA ILE A 245 0.31 17.69 1.45
C ILE A 245 0.95 17.97 0.08
N GLU A 246 0.18 18.48 -0.90
CA GLU A 246 0.69 18.80 -2.23
C GLU A 246 1.88 19.79 -2.18
N LEU A 247 1.83 20.80 -1.29
CA LEU A 247 2.92 21.77 -1.11
C LEU A 247 4.19 21.12 -0.53
N CYS A 248 4.05 20.23 0.45
CA CYS A 248 5.17 19.47 1.01
C CYS A 248 5.81 18.57 -0.05
N TRP A 249 4.99 17.92 -0.87
CA TRP A 249 5.45 17.08 -1.96
C TRP A 249 6.02 17.87 -3.14
N ASN A 250 5.62 19.13 -3.35
CA ASN A 250 6.14 20.01 -4.40
C ASN A 250 7.42 20.78 -4.03
N THR A 251 7.80 20.81 -2.75
CA THR A 251 9.05 21.45 -2.32
C THR A 251 10.24 20.52 -2.63
N TYR A 252 11.13 20.96 -3.54
CA TYR A 252 12.38 20.25 -3.86
C TYR A 252 13.59 21.20 -3.86
N PRO A 253 14.69 20.86 -3.17
CA PRO A 253 14.86 19.75 -2.22
C PRO A 253 13.96 19.91 -0.97
N SER A 254 13.63 18.79 -0.30
CA SER A 254 12.84 18.85 0.93
C SER A 254 13.57 19.68 2.01
N THR A 255 12.78 20.41 2.79
CA THR A 255 13.24 21.22 3.93
C THR A 255 12.76 20.62 5.25
N VAL A 256 13.34 21.05 6.37
CA VAL A 256 12.91 20.64 7.72
C VAL A 256 11.42 20.95 7.93
N ARG A 257 10.95 22.12 7.47
CA ARG A 257 9.55 22.55 7.61
C ARG A 257 8.60 21.67 6.80
N SER A 258 8.95 21.33 5.56
CA SER A 258 8.12 20.43 4.72
C SER A 258 8.12 18.98 5.23
N SER A 259 9.10 18.58 6.04
CA SER A 259 9.19 17.24 6.62
C SER A 259 8.37 17.10 7.91
N LEU A 260 8.08 18.21 8.59
CA LEU A 260 7.33 18.27 9.85
C LEU A 260 5.84 18.57 9.69
N SER A 261 5.45 19.12 8.53
CA SER A 261 4.06 19.48 8.18
C SER A 261 3.25 18.26 7.75
#